data_AF-A0A919AYT8-F1
#
_entry.id   AF-A0A919AYT8-F1
#
_cell.length_a   1.000
_cell.length_b   1.000
_cell.length_c   1.000
_cell.angle_alpha   90.00
_cell.angle_beta   90.00
_cell.angle_gamma   90.00
#
_symmetry.space_group_name_H-M   'P 1'
#
loop_
_entity.id
_entity.type
_entity.pdbx_description
1 polymer ?
#
loop_
_entity_poly.entity_id
_entity_poly.type
_entity_poly.pdbx_seq_one_letter_code
_entity_poly.pdbx_strand_id
1 'polypeptide(L)'
;MATAHKPPAPALKIPKTPTPAHRRALLAALADDKGRVPQSTDTRVLDAICLACWVTAVTNTGRAAASARWAGYDGPVFHALNSRGRRALLTDAGNTALRSAGPDGRLPEDTSRPTVKTLHRDGLVEFRDGDGTTRPNNGDDGVRGPLHAPYVTELGRRLITGFPQSYRSA
;
A
#
# COMPACT_ATOMS: atom_id res chain seq x y z
N MET A 1 -36.92 -36.93 6.66
CA MET A 1 -36.54 -35.61 6.10
C MET A 1 -35.04 -35.43 6.33
N ALA A 2 -34.23 -35.55 5.28
CA ALA A 2 -32.77 -35.43 5.39
C ALA A 2 -32.38 -33.94 5.40
N THR A 3 -31.78 -33.49 6.49
CA THR A 3 -31.20 -32.14 6.57
C THR A 3 -29.99 -32.07 5.65
N ALA A 4 -30.07 -31.26 4.60
CA ALA A 4 -28.94 -30.97 3.73
C ALA A 4 -27.84 -30.28 4.55
N HIS A 5 -26.75 -31.01 4.81
CA HIS A 5 -25.54 -30.41 5.36
C HIS A 5 -24.96 -29.49 4.29
N LYS A 6 -25.03 -28.17 4.55
CA LYS A 6 -24.27 -27.18 3.80
C LYS A 6 -22.79 -27.58 3.88
N PRO A 7 -22.10 -27.79 2.74
CA PRO A 7 -20.70 -28.16 2.78
C PRO A 7 -19.90 -27.08 3.53
N PRO A 8 -18.87 -27.47 4.29
CA PRO A 8 -18.02 -26.52 5.00
C PRO A 8 -17.50 -25.50 3.99
N ALA A 9 -17.57 -24.22 4.36
CA ALA A 9 -17.00 -23.15 3.54
C ALA A 9 -15.52 -23.50 3.24
N PRO A 10 -15.06 -23.38 1.99
CA PRO A 10 -13.69 -23.72 1.65
C PRO A 10 -12.73 -22.92 2.54
N ALA A 11 -11.74 -23.60 3.11
CA ALA A 11 -10.72 -22.95 3.92
C ALA A 11 -10.09 -21.80 3.14
N LEU A 12 -10.14 -20.59 3.70
CA LEU A 12 -9.53 -19.40 3.09
C LEU A 12 -8.02 -19.64 2.93
N LYS A 13 -7.56 -19.79 1.70
CA LYS A 13 -6.13 -19.90 1.40
C LYS A 13 -5.46 -18.55 1.65
N ILE A 14 -4.34 -18.57 2.39
CA ILE A 14 -3.55 -17.37 2.66
C ILE A 14 -3.00 -16.84 1.33
N PRO A 15 -3.38 -15.62 0.88
CA PRO A 15 -2.86 -15.08 -0.36
C PRO A 15 -1.39 -14.69 -0.19
N LYS A 16 -0.53 -15.17 -1.10
CA LYS A 16 0.89 -14.77 -1.14
C LYS A 16 1.10 -13.42 -1.82
N THR A 17 0.25 -13.10 -2.80
CA THR A 17 0.29 -11.87 -3.59
C THR A 17 -1.07 -11.17 -3.52
N PRO A 18 -1.12 -9.83 -3.37
CA PRO A 18 -2.38 -9.11 -3.37
C PRO A 18 -3.12 -9.27 -4.71
N THR A 19 -4.41 -9.62 -4.65
CA THR A 19 -5.32 -9.48 -5.79
C THR A 19 -5.57 -7.99 -6.06
N PRO A 20 -6.16 -7.59 -7.20
CA PRO A 20 -6.52 -6.19 -7.44
C PRO A 20 -7.42 -5.59 -6.35
N ALA A 21 -8.32 -6.38 -5.75
CA ALA A 21 -9.16 -5.93 -4.65
C ALA A 21 -8.35 -5.69 -3.37
N HIS A 22 -7.45 -6.63 -3.01
CA HIS A 22 -6.56 -6.46 -1.86
C HIS A 22 -5.65 -5.25 -2.06
N ARG A 23 -5.08 -5.10 -3.27
CA ARG A 23 -4.20 -3.99 -3.62
C ARG A 23 -4.90 -2.64 -3.44
N ARG A 24 -6.15 -2.50 -3.91
CA ARG A 24 -6.94 -1.28 -3.69
C ARG A 24 -7.14 -0.97 -2.21
N ALA A 25 -7.49 -1.96 -1.38
CA ALA A 25 -7.66 -1.76 0.05
C ALA A 25 -6.36 -1.33 0.74
N LEU A 26 -5.23 -1.95 0.38
CA LEU A 26 -3.92 -1.63 0.94
C LEU A 26 -3.40 -0.24 0.47
N LEU A 27 -3.65 0.15 -0.78
CA LEU A 27 -3.33 1.49 -1.28
C LEU A 27 -4.21 2.57 -0.63
N ALA A 28 -5.50 2.29 -0.42
CA ALA A 28 -6.38 3.18 0.34
C ALA A 28 -5.91 3.32 1.79
N ALA A 29 -5.47 2.22 2.42
CA ALA A 29 -4.87 2.26 3.74
C ALA A 29 -3.57 3.07 3.75
N LEU A 30 -2.75 2.99 2.71
CA LEU A 30 -1.53 3.79 2.59
C LEU A 30 -1.80 5.30 2.44
N ALA A 31 -2.92 5.65 1.81
CA ALA A 31 -3.35 7.05 1.66
C ALA A 31 -3.92 7.63 2.96
N ASP A 32 -4.47 6.80 3.85
CA ASP A 32 -4.89 7.22 5.18
C ASP A 32 -3.70 7.64 6.05
N ASP A 33 -3.84 8.76 6.76
CA ASP A 33 -2.75 9.33 7.58
C ASP A 33 -2.30 8.42 8.73
N LYS A 34 -3.18 7.54 9.20
CA LYS A 34 -2.90 6.56 10.25
C LYS A 34 -2.67 5.15 9.69
N GLY A 35 -2.61 5.01 8.37
CA GLY A 35 -2.44 3.73 7.71
C GLY A 35 -3.66 2.82 7.77
N ARG A 36 -4.86 3.33 8.08
CA ARG A 36 -6.03 2.51 8.39
C ARG A 36 -6.72 2.00 7.14
N VAL A 37 -7.06 0.72 7.18
CA VAL A 37 -7.96 0.13 6.20
C VAL A 37 -9.33 0.81 6.32
N PRO A 38 -9.91 1.32 5.21
CA PRO A 38 -11.23 1.93 5.23
C PRO A 38 -12.28 0.98 5.78
N GLN A 39 -13.21 1.50 6.59
CA GLN A 39 -14.31 0.69 7.15
C GLN A 39 -15.26 0.14 6.08
N SER A 40 -15.31 0.78 4.91
CA SER A 40 -16.07 0.32 3.74
C SER A 40 -15.41 -0.83 2.96
N THR A 41 -14.25 -1.32 3.42
CA THR A 41 -13.57 -2.45 2.77
C THR A 41 -14.43 -3.72 2.91
N ASP A 42 -14.67 -4.40 1.79
CA ASP A 42 -15.39 -5.68 1.76
C ASP A 42 -14.82 -6.66 2.78
N THR A 43 -15.70 -7.32 3.55
CA THR A 43 -15.31 -8.20 4.66
C THR A 43 -14.39 -9.34 4.20
N ARG A 44 -14.61 -9.91 3.01
CA ARG A 44 -13.75 -10.99 2.50
C ARG A 44 -12.36 -10.47 2.14
N VAL A 45 -12.28 -9.25 1.61
CA VAL A 45 -11.00 -8.58 1.36
C VAL A 45 -10.30 -8.33 2.68
N LEU A 46 -11.00 -7.80 3.69
CA LEU A 46 -10.43 -7.54 5.01
C LEU A 46 -9.93 -8.83 5.68
N ASP A 47 -10.72 -9.89 5.68
CA ASP A 47 -10.33 -11.20 6.22
C ASP A 47 -9.09 -11.74 5.53
N ALA A 48 -9.02 -11.64 4.20
CA ALA A 48 -7.88 -12.12 3.42
C ALA A 48 -6.59 -11.34 3.71
N ILE A 49 -6.65 -10.01 3.83
CA ILE A 49 -5.45 -9.20 4.14
C ILE A 49 -5.01 -9.33 5.61
N CYS A 50 -5.96 -9.58 6.53
CA CYS A 50 -5.67 -9.95 7.92
C CYS A 50 -5.00 -11.31 8.00
N LEU A 51 -5.54 -12.32 7.31
CA LEU A 51 -5.00 -13.68 7.25
C LEU A 51 -3.58 -13.71 6.64
N ALA A 52 -3.31 -12.84 5.66
CA ALA A 52 -1.98 -12.67 5.07
C ALA A 52 -1.00 -11.87 5.95
N CYS A 53 -1.45 -11.38 7.09
CA CYS A 53 -0.73 -10.51 8.02
C CYS A 53 -0.20 -9.22 7.37
N TRP A 54 -0.89 -8.70 6.35
CA TRP A 54 -0.54 -7.42 5.70
C TRP A 54 -1.01 -6.20 6.49
N VAL A 55 -1.96 -6.43 7.39
CA VAL A 55 -2.46 -5.42 8.32
C VAL A 55 -2.38 -5.95 9.74
N THR A 56 -2.35 -5.03 10.71
CA THR A 56 -2.33 -5.36 12.13
C THR A 56 -3.41 -4.58 12.85
N ALA A 57 -4.06 -5.24 13.81
CA ALA A 57 -5.02 -4.59 14.69
C ALA A 57 -4.31 -3.60 15.62
N VAL A 58 -4.74 -2.34 15.60
CA VAL A 58 -4.17 -1.23 16.38
C VAL A 58 -5.27 -0.43 17.10
N THR A 59 -4.91 0.21 18.20
CA THR A 59 -5.77 1.17 18.90
C THR A 59 -5.93 2.46 18.10
N ASN A 60 -6.75 3.40 18.60
CA ASN A 60 -6.87 4.72 17.97
C ASN A 60 -5.52 5.49 17.87
N THR A 61 -4.57 5.19 18.76
CA THR A 61 -3.23 5.80 18.82
C THR A 61 -2.17 5.02 18.05
N GLY A 62 -2.53 3.91 17.39
CA GLY A 62 -1.59 3.10 16.60
C GLY A 62 -0.83 2.04 17.42
N ARG A 63 -1.09 1.90 18.72
CA ARG A 63 -0.49 0.81 19.52
C ARG A 63 -1.08 -0.52 19.09
N ALA A 64 -0.29 -1.59 19.10
CA ALA A 64 -0.78 -2.93 18.82
C ALA A 64 -1.92 -3.31 19.78
N ALA A 65 -3.07 -3.70 19.23
CA ALA A 65 -4.28 -3.95 20.01
C ALA A 65 -4.11 -5.10 21.01
N ALA A 66 -3.35 -6.14 20.64
CA ALA A 66 -3.07 -7.25 21.54
C ALA A 66 -2.37 -6.76 22.82
N SER A 67 -1.26 -6.04 22.69
CA SER A 67 -0.52 -5.48 23.82
C SER A 67 -1.33 -4.47 24.62
N ALA A 68 -2.16 -3.65 23.95
CA ALA A 68 -3.03 -2.70 24.65
C ALA A 68 -4.09 -3.42 25.50
N ARG A 69 -4.69 -4.50 25.00
CA ARG A 69 -5.67 -5.31 25.75
C ARG A 69 -5.05 -5.98 26.98
N TRP A 70 -3.83 -6.48 26.86
CA TRP A 70 -3.07 -6.99 28.02
C TRP A 70 -2.87 -5.92 29.10
N ALA A 71 -2.84 -4.64 28.72
CA ALA A 71 -2.75 -3.50 29.63
C ALA A 71 -4.13 -2.91 30.04
N GLY A 72 -5.23 -3.64 29.80
CA GLY A 72 -6.58 -3.24 30.21
C GLY A 72 -7.34 -2.33 29.22
N TYR A 73 -6.84 -2.14 28.00
CA TYR A 73 -7.58 -1.38 26.98
C TYR A 73 -8.78 -2.16 26.42
N ASP A 74 -9.97 -1.57 26.51
CA ASP A 74 -11.26 -2.10 26.03
C ASP A 74 -11.88 -1.27 24.88
N GLY A 75 -11.20 -0.20 24.45
CA GLY A 75 -11.68 0.70 23.41
C GLY A 75 -11.63 0.15 21.97
N PRO A 76 -12.00 0.98 20.98
CA PRO A 76 -12.09 0.57 19.58
C PRO A 76 -10.73 0.18 18.99
N VAL A 77 -10.77 -0.74 18.02
CA VAL A 77 -9.61 -1.26 17.30
C VAL A 77 -9.80 -1.07 15.80
N PHE A 78 -8.72 -0.75 15.11
CA PHE A 78 -8.66 -0.52 13.67
C PHE A 78 -7.63 -1.45 13.04
N HIS A 79 -7.77 -1.78 11.77
CA HIS A 79 -6.73 -2.49 11.03
C HIS A 79 -5.84 -1.49 10.30
N ALA A 80 -4.55 -1.52 10.57
CA ALA A 80 -3.57 -0.63 9.95
C ALA A 80 -2.54 -1.39 9.12
N LEU A 81 -2.15 -0.82 7.99
CA LEU A 81 -1.14 -1.34 7.07
C LEU A 81 0.23 -1.44 7.78
N ASN A 82 0.81 -2.63 7.79
CA ASN A 82 2.12 -2.85 8.41
C ASN A 82 3.24 -2.98 7.36
N SER A 83 4.48 -3.23 7.80
CA SER A 83 5.63 -3.36 6.90
C SER A 83 5.51 -4.52 5.91
N ARG A 84 4.87 -5.63 6.29
CA ARG A 84 4.61 -6.78 5.42
C ARG A 84 3.59 -6.41 4.33
N GLY A 85 2.53 -5.68 4.68
CA GLY A 85 1.56 -5.17 3.72
C GLY A 85 2.16 -4.18 2.73
N ARG A 86 3.02 -3.26 3.19
CA ARG A 86 3.76 -2.35 2.29
C ARG A 86 4.68 -3.11 1.33
N ARG A 87 5.41 -4.11 1.82
CA ARG A 87 6.23 -4.98 0.95
C ARG A 87 5.40 -5.74 -0.08
N ALA A 88 4.21 -6.23 0.30
CA ALA A 88 3.33 -6.96 -0.61
C ALA A 88 2.81 -6.09 -1.78
N LEU A 89 2.84 -4.76 -1.65
CA LEU A 89 2.47 -3.82 -2.72
C LEU A 89 3.57 -3.62 -3.77
N LEU A 90 4.79 -4.12 -3.55
CA LEU A 90 5.92 -3.88 -4.42
C LEU A 90 6.45 -5.17 -5.03
N THR A 91 6.86 -5.09 -6.29
CA THR A 91 7.86 -6.01 -6.83
C THR A 91 9.24 -5.60 -6.33
N ASP A 92 10.22 -6.50 -6.38
CA ASP A 92 11.59 -6.17 -6.01
C ASP A 92 12.12 -4.99 -6.84
N ALA A 93 11.85 -4.97 -8.15
CA ALA A 93 12.21 -3.86 -9.03
C ALA A 93 11.54 -2.53 -8.62
N GLY A 94 10.26 -2.56 -8.21
CA GLY A 94 9.57 -1.36 -7.72
C GLY A 94 10.13 -0.84 -6.40
N ASN A 95 10.47 -1.74 -5.48
CA ASN A 95 11.11 -1.39 -4.21
C ASN A 95 12.50 -0.78 -4.42
N THR A 96 13.31 -1.38 -5.31
CA THR A 96 14.62 -0.83 -5.69
C THR A 96 14.47 0.55 -6.31
N ALA A 97 13.57 0.73 -7.29
CA ALA A 97 13.37 2.02 -7.94
C ALA A 97 12.99 3.13 -6.95
N LEU A 98 12.02 2.88 -6.05
CA LEU A 98 11.60 3.87 -5.06
C LEU A 98 12.69 4.20 -4.04
N ARG A 99 13.54 3.22 -3.67
CA ARG A 99 14.66 3.44 -2.73
C ARG A 99 15.85 4.13 -3.37
N SER A 100 16.02 3.98 -4.67
CA SER A 100 17.08 4.63 -5.46
C SER A 100 16.68 5.99 -6.00
N ALA A 101 15.48 6.49 -5.67
CA ALA A 101 15.06 7.83 -6.07
C ALA A 101 16.06 8.89 -5.56
N GLY A 102 16.33 9.88 -6.40
CA GLY A 102 17.21 11.00 -6.07
C GLY A 102 16.69 11.85 -4.91
N PRO A 103 17.50 12.80 -4.41
CA PRO A 103 17.09 13.70 -3.33
C PRO A 103 15.84 14.53 -3.63
N ASP A 104 15.61 14.84 -4.91
CA ASP A 104 14.44 15.53 -5.45
C ASP A 104 13.23 14.59 -5.66
N GLY A 105 13.41 13.29 -5.41
CA GLY A 105 12.41 12.25 -5.61
C GLY A 105 12.33 11.74 -7.06
N ARG A 106 13.20 12.16 -7.97
CA ARG A 106 13.22 11.64 -9.34
C ARG A 106 13.67 10.17 -9.34
N LEU A 107 12.99 9.29 -10.07
CA LEU A 107 13.48 7.93 -10.23
C LEU A 107 14.73 7.88 -11.14
N PRO A 108 15.62 6.89 -10.95
CA PRO A 108 16.74 6.64 -11.86
C PRO A 108 16.30 6.47 -13.32
N GLU A 109 17.08 7.01 -14.26
CA GLU A 109 16.77 6.97 -15.70
C GLU A 109 16.74 5.55 -16.29
N ASP A 110 17.47 4.61 -15.67
CA ASP A 110 17.51 3.19 -16.03
C ASP A 110 16.33 2.38 -15.45
N THR A 111 15.43 3.02 -14.69
CA THR A 111 14.24 2.34 -14.17
C THR A 111 13.37 1.85 -15.33
N SER A 112 13.15 0.53 -15.40
CA SER A 112 12.41 -0.07 -16.51
C SER A 112 11.01 0.54 -16.70
N ARG A 113 10.61 0.74 -17.96
CA ARG A 113 9.28 1.27 -18.31
C ARG A 113 8.12 0.50 -17.66
N PRO A 114 8.11 -0.85 -17.59
CA PRO A 114 7.07 -1.60 -16.89
C PRO A 114 6.98 -1.29 -15.39
N THR A 115 8.14 -1.11 -14.73
CA THR A 115 8.18 -0.71 -13.32
C THR A 115 7.54 0.66 -13.13
N VAL A 116 7.95 1.66 -13.93
CA VAL A 116 7.41 3.03 -13.83
C VAL A 116 5.90 3.04 -14.09
N LYS A 117 5.42 2.34 -15.13
CA LYS A 117 3.97 2.24 -15.42
C LYS A 117 3.18 1.64 -14.25
N THR A 118 3.73 0.61 -13.61
CA THR A 118 3.09 -0.02 -12.45
C THR A 118 3.02 0.96 -11.29
N LEU A 119 4.14 1.58 -10.92
CA LEU A 119 4.19 2.57 -9.84
C LEU A 119 3.25 3.76 -10.10
N HIS A 120 3.18 4.23 -11.36
CA HIS A 120 2.32 5.34 -11.76
C HIS A 120 0.83 4.97 -11.65
N ARG A 121 0.44 3.80 -12.17
CA ARG A 121 -0.94 3.29 -12.05
C ARG A 121 -1.40 3.24 -10.59
N ASP A 122 -0.48 2.94 -9.69
CA ASP A 122 -0.76 2.79 -8.26
C ASP A 122 -0.60 4.11 -7.48
N GLY A 123 -0.34 5.22 -8.16
CA GLY A 123 -0.21 6.57 -7.58
C GLY A 123 1.07 6.79 -6.75
N LEU A 124 2.04 5.88 -6.86
CA LEU A 124 3.29 5.93 -6.09
C LEU A 124 4.34 6.84 -6.74
N VAL A 125 4.19 7.07 -8.04
CA VAL A 125 4.95 8.06 -8.80
C VAL A 125 4.02 8.85 -9.71
N GLU A 126 4.42 10.04 -10.06
CA GLU A 126 3.77 10.90 -11.05
C GLU A 126 4.78 11.34 -12.10
N PHE A 127 4.32 11.60 -13.32
CA PHE A 127 5.19 12.18 -14.34
C PHE A 127 5.19 13.70 -14.22
N ARG A 128 6.34 14.33 -14.33
CA ARG A 128 6.47 15.78 -14.36
C ARG A 128 7.29 16.23 -15.57
N ASP A 129 6.89 17.35 -16.16
CA ASP A 129 7.67 18.00 -17.22
C ASP A 129 8.84 18.84 -16.65
N GLY A 130 9.56 19.52 -17.53
CA GLY A 130 10.71 20.37 -17.17
C GLY A 130 10.37 21.53 -16.23
N ASP A 131 9.11 21.97 -16.22
CA ASP A 131 8.62 23.03 -15.33
C ASP A 131 8.09 22.47 -14.00
N GLY A 132 8.17 21.15 -13.80
CA GLY A 132 7.68 20.45 -12.61
C GLY A 132 6.17 20.22 -12.61
N THR A 133 5.46 20.48 -13.72
CA THR A 133 4.01 20.29 -13.81
C THR A 133 3.67 18.81 -13.99
N THR A 134 2.71 18.30 -13.20
CA THR A 134 2.27 16.91 -13.30
C THR A 134 1.58 16.63 -14.64
N ARG A 135 1.96 15.51 -15.27
CA ARG A 135 1.46 15.03 -16.56
C ARG A 135 0.89 13.62 -16.42
N PRO A 136 -0.11 13.25 -17.24
CA PRO A 136 -0.79 11.95 -17.12
C PRO A 136 0.05 10.75 -17.61
N ASN A 137 1.12 10.99 -18.37
CA ASN A 137 2.01 9.97 -18.92
C ASN A 137 3.43 10.53 -19.12
N ASN A 138 4.36 9.72 -19.61
CA ASN A 138 5.76 10.10 -19.83
C ASN A 138 5.99 10.97 -21.09
N GLY A 139 4.95 11.33 -21.83
CA GLY A 139 5.05 12.17 -23.03
C GLY A 139 5.76 11.52 -24.21
N ASP A 140 5.94 10.19 -24.21
CA ASP A 140 6.63 9.47 -25.29
C ASP A 140 5.76 9.43 -26.55
N ASP A 141 6.17 10.19 -27.57
CA ASP A 141 5.54 10.26 -28.89
C ASP A 141 6.17 9.30 -29.92
N GLY A 142 7.18 8.51 -29.51
CA GLY A 142 7.92 7.59 -30.37
C GLY A 142 8.98 8.25 -31.26
N VAL A 143 9.08 9.58 -31.29
CA VAL A 143 10.06 10.33 -32.10
C VAL A 143 11.12 10.98 -31.21
N ARG A 144 10.69 11.68 -30.16
CA ARG A 144 11.57 12.39 -29.21
C ARG A 144 11.90 11.57 -27.98
N GLY A 145 11.19 10.46 -27.79
CA GLY A 145 11.24 9.67 -26.56
C GLY A 145 10.47 10.34 -25.42
N PRO A 146 10.63 9.85 -24.17
CA PRO A 146 9.90 10.36 -23.01
C PRO A 146 10.29 11.80 -22.66
N LEU A 147 9.31 12.70 -22.65
CA LEU A 147 9.46 14.12 -22.31
C LEU A 147 9.25 14.42 -20.83
N HIS A 148 8.60 13.52 -20.09
CA HIS A 148 8.28 13.73 -18.67
C HIS A 148 8.96 12.66 -17.81
N ALA A 149 9.61 13.11 -16.73
CA ALA A 149 10.33 12.24 -15.81
C ALA A 149 9.42 11.77 -14.66
N PRO A 150 9.56 10.53 -14.16
CA PRO A 150 8.80 10.05 -13.01
C PRO A 150 9.40 10.51 -11.69
N TYR A 151 8.56 11.04 -10.80
CA TYR A 151 8.90 11.48 -9.45
C TYR A 151 8.07 10.74 -8.41
N VAL A 152 8.69 10.39 -7.28
CA VAL A 152 8.03 9.72 -6.15
C VAL A 152 7.04 10.67 -5.48
N THR A 153 5.79 10.23 -5.37
CA THR A 153 4.74 10.96 -4.65
C THR A 153 4.90 10.79 -3.13
N GLU A 154 4.13 11.56 -2.36
CA GLU A 154 4.08 11.34 -0.91
C GLU A 154 3.59 9.93 -0.55
N LEU A 155 2.66 9.39 -1.32
CA LEU A 155 2.19 8.01 -1.16
C LEU A 155 3.33 7.00 -1.40
N GLY A 156 4.14 7.22 -2.43
CA GLY A 156 5.35 6.43 -2.69
C GLY A 156 6.38 6.51 -1.56
N ARG A 157 6.57 7.70 -0.97
CA ARG A 157 7.46 7.89 0.19
C ARG A 157 6.95 7.14 1.43
N ARG A 158 5.66 7.25 1.76
CA ARG A 158 5.02 6.51 2.87
C ARG A 158 5.16 4.99 2.70
N LEU A 159 5.15 4.50 1.47
CA LEU A 159 5.31 3.07 1.21
C LEU A 159 6.67 2.54 1.69
N ILE A 160 7.73 3.32 1.46
CA ILE A 160 9.11 2.94 1.79
C ILE A 160 9.46 3.26 3.25
N THR A 161 9.09 4.46 3.72
CA THR A 161 9.48 4.98 5.04
C THR A 161 8.50 4.60 6.14
N GLY A 162 7.27 4.23 5.78
CA GLY A 162 6.17 4.01 6.72
C GLY A 162 5.34 5.27 6.95
N PHE A 163 4.44 5.19 7.91
CA PHE A 163 3.64 6.34 8.32
C PHE A 163 4.46 7.19 9.29
N PRO A 164 4.37 8.53 9.21
CA PRO A 164 4.98 9.38 10.21
C PRO A 164 4.54 8.89 11.60
N GLN A 165 5.50 8.66 12.49
CA GLN A 165 5.24 8.34 13.90
C GLN A 165 4.68 9.58 14.60
N SER A 166 3.49 10.04 14.23
CA SER A 166 2.68 10.77 15.17
C SER A 166 2.43 9.81 16.35
N TYR A 167 2.72 10.26 17.56
CA TYR A 167 2.48 9.56 18.85
C TYR A 167 3.59 8.61 19.36
N ARG A 168 4.83 9.12 19.48
CA ARG A 168 5.52 8.96 20.77
C ARG A 168 4.98 10.05 21.69
N SER A 169 3.96 9.73 22.47
CA SER A 169 3.76 10.46 23.72
C SER A 169 4.91 10.04 24.64
N ALA A 170 5.65 11.03 25.13
CA ALA A 170 6.55 10.88 26.28
C ALA A 170 5.78 10.38 27.51
#